data_AF-A0A6B3R3P9-F1
#
_entry.id   AF-A0A6B3R3P9-F1
#
_cell.length_a   1.000
_cell.length_b   1.000
_cell.length_c   1.000
_cell.angle_alpha   90.00
_cell.angle_beta   90.00
_cell.angle_gamma   90.00
#
_symmetry.space_group_name_H-M   'P 1'
#
loop_
_entity.id
_entity.type
_entity.pdbx_description
1 polymer ?
#
loop_
_entity_poly.entity_id
_entity_poly.type
_entity_poly.pdbx_seq_one_letter_code
_entity_poly.pdbx_strand_id
1 'polypeptide(L)'
;MKNKFEIDNAMEFQNNFWTDKKNGFGLRFAGGWLIAIIAIALIGFVKISISLLLPGIGLNPYYFIAMGTISFIICYYLVFKEDHYLKYFAEFENWTKERKRLNALLSIGSIILIITSFFLSLLYFK
;
A
#
# COMPACT_ATOMS: atom_id res chain seq x y z
N MET A 1 8.43 -32.46 32.06
CA MET A 1 8.29 -31.58 30.88
C MET A 1 7.65 -30.29 31.36
N LYS A 2 8.41 -29.19 31.42
CA LYS A 2 7.88 -27.86 31.82
C LYS A 2 7.39 -27.15 30.57
N ASN A 3 6.12 -26.77 30.55
CA ASN A 3 5.56 -25.83 29.58
C ASN A 3 6.38 -24.53 29.64
N LYS A 4 7.14 -24.22 28.60
CA LYS A 4 8.09 -23.09 28.58
C LYS A 4 7.72 -22.02 27.54
N PHE A 5 6.43 -21.76 27.44
CA PHE A 5 5.86 -20.54 26.87
C PHE A 5 4.91 -19.96 27.93
N GLU A 6 5.48 -19.51 29.04
CA GLU A 6 4.81 -18.54 29.90
C GLU A 6 4.70 -17.26 29.09
N ILE A 7 3.55 -17.12 28.42
CA ILE A 7 3.08 -15.88 27.81
C ILE A 7 2.70 -14.97 28.98
N ASP A 8 3.69 -14.41 29.68
CA ASP A 8 3.46 -13.63 30.91
C ASP A 8 2.80 -12.26 30.67
N ASN A 9 2.50 -11.92 29.41
CA ASN A 9 1.53 -10.88 29.07
C ASN A 9 1.11 -11.00 27.60
N ALA A 10 0.07 -11.80 27.32
CA ALA A 10 -0.45 -11.97 25.95
C ALA A 10 -0.83 -10.63 25.29
N MET A 11 -1.31 -9.67 26.09
CA MET A 11 -1.61 -8.30 25.63
C MET A 11 -0.37 -7.53 25.20
N GLU A 12 0.76 -7.66 25.90
CA GLU A 12 1.99 -6.94 25.56
C GLU A 12 2.62 -7.51 24.28
N PHE A 13 2.63 -8.83 24.13
CA PHE A 13 3.05 -9.48 22.89
C PHE A 13 2.16 -9.05 21.71
N GLN A 14 0.84 -9.08 21.87
CA GLN A 14 -0.08 -8.65 20.83
C GLN A 14 0.10 -7.17 20.49
N ASN A 15 0.27 -6.31 21.49
CA ASN A 15 0.48 -4.89 21.26
C ASN A 15 1.77 -4.64 20.49
N ASN A 16 2.89 -5.25 20.90
CA ASN A 16 4.17 -5.11 20.22
C ASN A 16 4.14 -5.68 18.79
N PHE A 17 3.44 -6.80 18.58
CA PHE A 17 3.28 -7.40 17.25
C PHE A 17 2.61 -6.44 16.25
N TRP A 18 1.59 -5.68 16.68
CA TRP A 18 0.84 -4.77 15.81
C TRP A 18 1.39 -3.34 15.77
N THR A 19 1.93 -2.83 16.89
CA THR A 19 2.25 -1.40 17.07
C THR A 19 3.74 -1.07 16.97
N ASP A 20 4.63 -2.07 16.90
CA ASP A 20 6.05 -1.83 16.69
C ASP A 20 6.25 -1.12 15.32
N LYS A 21 6.66 0.14 15.40
CA LYS A 21 6.86 1.03 14.25
C LYS A 21 8.11 0.70 13.44
N LYS A 22 8.97 -0.22 13.89
CA LYS A 22 10.21 -0.59 13.20
C LYS A 22 10.13 -1.99 12.60
N ASN A 23 9.65 -2.96 13.37
CA ASN A 23 9.60 -4.37 12.94
C ASN A 23 8.23 -5.03 13.05
N GLY A 24 7.21 -4.28 13.48
CA GLY A 24 5.86 -4.81 13.70
C GLY A 24 5.21 -5.35 12.42
N PHE A 25 4.37 -6.36 12.60
CA PHE A 25 3.59 -6.94 11.51
C PHE A 25 2.64 -5.92 10.89
N GLY A 26 2.07 -5.01 11.70
CA GLY A 26 1.22 -3.92 11.21
C GLY A 26 1.91 -3.04 10.17
N LEU A 27 3.19 -2.74 10.36
CA LEU A 27 3.99 -1.98 9.39
C LEU A 27 4.18 -2.75 8.09
N ARG A 28 4.55 -4.04 8.18
CA ARG A 28 4.73 -4.90 7.00
C ARG A 28 3.43 -5.06 6.22
N PHE A 29 2.32 -5.23 6.94
CA PHE A 29 0.98 -5.32 6.35
C PHE A 29 0.59 -4.03 5.63
N ALA A 30 0.75 -2.87 6.28
CA ALA A 30 0.48 -1.57 5.67
C ALA A 30 1.38 -1.31 4.44
N GLY A 31 2.66 -1.67 4.54
CA GLY A 31 3.60 -1.56 3.43
C GLY A 31 3.23 -2.44 2.23
N GLY A 32 2.80 -3.68 2.48
CA GLY A 32 2.28 -4.58 1.44
C GLY A 32 1.03 -4.02 0.75
N TRP A 33 0.09 -3.47 1.52
CA TRP A 33 -1.09 -2.80 0.97
C TRP A 33 -0.72 -1.59 0.10
N LEU A 34 0.26 -0.79 0.53
CA LEU A 34 0.72 0.34 -0.26
C LEU A 34 1.29 -0.11 -1.62
N ILE A 35 2.13 -1.15 -1.63
CA ILE A 35 2.65 -1.74 -2.87
C ILE A 35 1.51 -2.25 -3.76
N ALA A 36 0.51 -2.93 -3.19
CA ALA A 36 -0.62 -3.44 -3.95
C ALA A 36 -1.45 -2.31 -4.58
N ILE A 37 -1.76 -1.25 -3.83
CA ILE A 37 -2.53 -0.09 -4.31
C ILE A 37 -1.79 0.61 -5.45
N ILE A 38 -0.48 0.86 -5.30
CA ILE A 38 0.33 1.47 -6.36
C ILE A 38 0.40 0.56 -7.60
N ALA A 39 0.51 -0.76 -7.42
CA ALA A 39 0.50 -1.69 -8.54
C ALA A 39 -0.82 -1.65 -9.31
N ILE A 40 -1.96 -1.66 -8.59
CA ILE A 40 -3.30 -1.53 -9.20
C ILE A 40 -3.43 -0.20 -9.96
N ALA A 41 -2.94 0.90 -9.38
CA ALA A 41 -2.96 2.21 -10.03
C ALA A 41 -2.16 2.19 -11.36
N LEU A 42 -0.95 1.63 -11.35
CA LEU A 42 -0.11 1.51 -12.53
C LEU A 42 -0.74 0.62 -13.60
N ILE A 43 -1.29 -0.53 -13.22
CA ILE A 43 -1.96 -1.44 -14.18
C ILE A 43 -3.17 -0.76 -14.80
N GLY A 44 -4.02 -0.12 -13.99
CA GLY A 44 -5.19 0.60 -14.49
C GLY A 44 -4.79 1.73 -15.44
N PHE A 45 -3.74 2.48 -15.10
CA PHE A 45 -3.22 3.53 -15.96
C PHE A 45 -2.70 2.99 -17.29
N VAL A 46 -1.82 1.98 -17.27
CA VAL A 46 -1.28 1.35 -18.48
C VAL A 46 -2.40 0.78 -19.35
N LYS A 47 -3.41 0.15 -18.74
CA LYS A 47 -4.57 -0.37 -19.46
C LYS A 47 -5.29 0.74 -20.24
N ILE A 48 -5.63 1.83 -19.56
CA ILE A 48 -6.29 2.98 -20.17
C ILE A 48 -5.43 3.55 -21.30
N SER A 49 -4.12 3.72 -21.07
CA SER A 49 -3.20 4.26 -22.07
C SER A 49 -3.10 3.38 -23.33
N ILE A 50 -2.95 2.06 -23.16
CA ILE A 50 -2.87 1.13 -24.29
C ILE A 50 -4.18 1.16 -25.08
N SER A 51 -5.33 1.08 -24.43
CA SER A 51 -6.60 1.04 -25.14
C SER A 51 -6.95 2.35 -25.84
N LEU A 52 -6.44 3.50 -25.36
CA LEU A 52 -6.59 4.79 -26.04
C LEU A 52 -5.64 4.95 -27.23
N LEU A 53 -4.39 4.49 -27.11
CA LEU A 53 -3.35 4.68 -28.13
C LEU A 53 -3.33 3.57 -29.19
N LEU A 54 -3.65 2.34 -28.79
CA LEU A 54 -3.54 1.12 -29.60
C LEU A 54 -4.82 0.28 -29.41
N PRO A 55 -5.95 0.74 -29.96
CA PRO A 55 -7.22 0.02 -29.82
C PRO A 55 -7.11 -1.39 -30.42
N GLY A 56 -7.57 -2.40 -29.67
CA GLY A 56 -7.57 -3.80 -30.09
C GLY A 56 -6.38 -4.64 -29.62
N ILE A 57 -5.39 -4.05 -28.94
CA ILE A 57 -4.29 -4.80 -28.31
C ILE A 57 -4.66 -5.12 -26.85
N GLY A 58 -4.75 -6.41 -26.54
CA GLY A 58 -4.98 -6.90 -25.18
C GLY A 58 -3.73 -6.80 -24.30
N LEU A 59 -3.94 -6.71 -22.98
CA LEU A 59 -2.86 -6.70 -22.00
C LEU A 59 -2.26 -8.10 -21.80
N ASN A 60 -0.96 -8.22 -22.05
CA ASN A 60 -0.19 -9.42 -21.74
C ASN A 60 -0.06 -9.62 -20.20
N PRO A 61 -0.27 -10.83 -19.66
CA PRO A 61 -0.04 -11.15 -18.25
C PRO A 61 1.32 -10.69 -17.69
N TYR A 62 2.38 -10.66 -18.50
CA TYR A 62 3.70 -10.18 -18.07
C TYR A 62 3.70 -8.71 -17.62
N TYR A 63 2.76 -7.88 -18.09
CA TYR A 63 2.61 -6.50 -17.62
C TYR A 63 2.23 -6.44 -16.14
N PHE A 64 1.48 -7.41 -15.62
CA PHE A 64 1.11 -7.43 -14.19
C PHE A 64 2.34 -7.66 -13.31
N ILE A 65 3.23 -8.57 -13.70
CA ILE A 65 4.48 -8.85 -12.99
C ILE A 65 5.41 -7.64 -13.06
N ALA A 66 5.53 -7.02 -14.24
CA ALA A 66 6.32 -5.81 -14.44
C ALA A 66 5.82 -4.65 -13.57
N MET A 67 4.50 -4.38 -13.57
CA MET A 67 3.91 -3.30 -12.76
C MET A 67 4.00 -3.59 -11.26
N GLY A 68 3.87 -4.85 -10.83
CA GLY A 68 4.10 -5.23 -9.44
C GLY A 68 5.54 -4.97 -9.00
N THR A 69 6.51 -5.29 -9.86
CA THR A 69 7.94 -5.04 -9.61
C THR A 69 8.25 -3.54 -9.55
N ILE A 70 7.71 -2.76 -10.50
CA ILE A 70 7.87 -1.30 -10.53
C ILE A 70 7.24 -0.67 -9.29
N SER A 71 6.05 -1.11 -8.89
CA SER A 71 5.40 -0.64 -7.66
C SER A 71 6.27 -0.89 -6.43
N PHE A 72 6.84 -2.10 -6.30
CA PHE A 72 7.76 -2.40 -5.22
C PHE A 72 8.97 -1.47 -5.21
N ILE A 73 9.59 -1.23 -6.37
CA ILE A 73 10.73 -0.31 -6.52
C ILE A 73 10.35 1.10 -6.09
N ILE A 74 9.20 1.62 -6.53
CA ILE A 74 8.70 2.95 -6.15
C ILE A 74 8.52 3.03 -4.63
N CYS A 75 7.82 2.07 -4.03
CA CYS A 75 7.62 2.03 -2.59
C CYS A 75 8.95 1.90 -1.82
N TYR A 76 9.88 1.11 -2.34
CA TYR A 76 11.20 0.97 -1.74
C TYR A 76 11.90 2.32 -1.65
N TYR A 77 12.07 3.03 -2.78
CA TYR A 77 12.81 4.29 -2.77
C TYR A 77 12.11 5.43 -2.04
N LEU A 78 10.77 5.49 -2.08
CA LEU A 78 10.03 6.62 -1.49
C LEU A 78 9.68 6.42 -0.02
N VAL A 79 9.50 5.18 0.43
CA VAL A 79 8.90 4.89 1.74
C VAL A 79 9.83 4.06 2.62
N PHE A 80 10.36 2.94 2.09
CA PHE A 80 11.09 1.98 2.92
C PHE A 80 12.59 2.24 3.02
N LYS A 81 13.19 2.83 1.99
CA LYS A 81 14.62 3.14 1.96
C LYS A 81 14.95 4.11 3.10
N GLU A 82 16.01 3.81 3.84
CA GLU A 82 16.51 4.65 4.95
C GLU A 82 15.44 4.98 6.00
N ASP A 83 14.44 4.10 6.14
CA ASP A 83 13.32 4.26 7.07
C ASP A 83 12.56 5.60 6.92
N HIS A 84 12.44 6.13 5.70
CA HIS A 84 11.73 7.40 5.43
C HIS A 84 10.32 7.47 6.05
N TYR A 85 9.63 6.34 6.13
CA TYR A 85 8.33 6.23 6.77
C TYR A 85 8.34 6.61 8.27
N LEU A 86 9.46 6.45 8.99
CA LEU A 86 9.59 6.88 10.40
C LEU A 86 9.51 8.40 10.53
N LYS A 87 10.07 9.14 9.57
CA LYS A 87 9.95 10.60 9.53
C LYS A 87 8.49 11.02 9.37
N TYR A 88 7.74 10.33 8.52
CA TYR A 88 6.31 10.56 8.38
C TYR A 88 5.55 10.28 9.69
N PHE A 89 5.86 9.20 10.40
CA PHE A 89 5.23 8.92 11.70
C PHE A 89 5.52 10.00 12.75
N ALA A 90 6.76 10.50 12.81
CA ALA A 90 7.13 11.59 13.71
C ALA A 90 6.40 12.90 13.38
N GLU A 91 6.27 13.24 12.09
CA GLU A 91 5.48 14.39 11.65
C GLU A 91 4.00 14.20 11.96
N PHE A 92 3.46 13.01 11.68
CA PHE A 92 2.07 12.67 11.90
C PHE A 92 1.69 12.82 13.37
N GLU A 93 2.54 12.42 14.33
CA GLU A 93 2.24 12.62 15.76
C GLU A 93 1.98 14.08 16.12
N ASN A 94 2.77 14.98 15.54
CA ASN A 94 2.69 16.43 15.76
C ASN A 94 1.56 17.13 14.98
N TRP A 95 0.84 16.43 14.10
CA TRP A 95 -0.26 17.04 13.36
C TRP A 95 -1.48 17.31 14.25
N THR A 96 -2.15 18.42 13.95
CA THR A 96 -3.46 18.75 14.53
C THR A 96 -4.49 17.68 14.17
N LYS A 97 -5.52 17.53 15.01
CA LYS A 97 -6.60 16.55 14.81
C LYS A 97 -7.31 16.74 13.46
N GLU A 98 -7.48 17.98 13.04
CA GLU A 98 -8.07 18.33 11.75
C GLU A 98 -7.19 17.87 10.58
N ARG A 99 -5.88 18.14 10.64
CA ARG A 99 -4.95 17.70 9.60
C ARG A 99 -4.86 16.18 9.50
N LYS A 100 -4.88 15.47 10.64
CA LYS A 100 -4.95 14.00 10.65
C LYS A 100 -6.22 13.47 9.96
N ARG A 101 -7.38 14.06 10.26
CA ARG A 101 -8.66 13.68 9.65
C ARG A 101 -8.69 13.95 8.15
N LEU A 102 -8.23 15.12 7.72
CA LEU A 102 -8.19 15.49 6.31
C LEU A 102 -7.31 14.52 5.51
N ASN A 103 -6.09 14.25 5.98
CA ASN A 103 -5.20 13.32 5.30
C ASN A 103 -5.74 11.89 5.30
N ALA A 104 -6.38 11.43 6.38
CA ALA A 104 -7.04 10.12 6.40
C ALA A 104 -8.15 10.03 5.36
N LEU A 105 -9.00 11.07 5.25
CA LEU A 105 -10.07 11.13 4.24
C LEU A 105 -9.52 11.18 2.82
N LEU A 106 -8.46 11.96 2.57
CA LEU A 106 -7.78 12.01 1.27
C LEU A 106 -7.19 10.65 0.90
N SER A 107 -6.54 9.96 1.84
CA SER A 107 -6.02 8.61 1.62
C SER A 107 -7.14 7.63 1.27
N ILE A 108 -8.22 7.58 2.06
CA ILE A 108 -9.37 6.71 1.78
C ILE A 108 -9.98 7.04 0.40
N GLY A 109 -10.21 8.32 0.13
CA GLY A 109 -10.75 8.78 -1.16
C GLY A 109 -9.85 8.39 -2.33
N SER A 110 -8.52 8.53 -2.19
CA SER A 110 -7.57 8.14 -3.23
C SER A 110 -7.59 6.63 -3.50
N ILE A 111 -7.71 5.79 -2.46
CA ILE A 111 -7.81 4.34 -2.61
C ILE A 111 -9.09 3.96 -3.34
N ILE A 112 -10.23 4.52 -2.93
CA ILE A 112 -11.53 4.29 -3.58
C ILE A 112 -11.47 4.72 -5.05
N LEU A 113 -10.85 5.86 -5.34
CA LEU A 113 -10.67 6.36 -6.70
C LEU A 113 -9.82 5.39 -7.53
N ILE A 114 -8.66 4.97 -7.04
CA ILE A 114 -7.77 4.03 -7.73
C ILE A 114 -8.49 2.71 -8.05
N ILE A 115 -9.17 2.14 -7.05
CA ILE A 115 -9.89 0.88 -7.22
C ILE A 115 -11.02 1.05 -8.25
N THR A 116 -11.83 2.10 -8.11
CA THR A 116 -12.92 2.40 -9.05
C THR A 116 -12.38 2.60 -10.46
N SER A 117 -11.33 3.42 -10.64
CA SER A 117 -10.68 3.65 -11.94
C SER A 117 -10.13 2.36 -12.54
N PHE A 118 -9.54 1.48 -11.74
CA PHE A 118 -9.09 0.17 -12.21
C PHE A 118 -10.26 -0.68 -12.71
N PHE A 119 -11.35 -0.83 -11.96
CA PHE A 119 -12.50 -1.61 -12.41
C PHE A 119 -13.21 -0.98 -13.62
N LEU A 120 -13.32 0.35 -13.67
CA LEU A 120 -13.80 1.07 -14.85
C LEU A 120 -12.91 0.80 -16.06
N SER A 121 -11.58 0.76 -15.86
CA SER A 121 -10.65 0.39 -16.93
C SER A 121 -10.94 -1.01 -17.46
N LEU A 122 -11.34 -1.96 -16.59
CA LEU A 122 -11.71 -3.31 -16.99
C LEU A 122 -13.02 -3.37 -17.79
N LEU A 123 -14.00 -2.53 -17.44
CA LEU A 123 -15.32 -2.54 -18.06
C LEU A 123 -15.35 -1.83 -19.42
N TYR A 124 -14.73 -0.65 -19.50
CA TYR A 124 -14.85 0.23 -20.67
C TYR A 124 -13.75 0.04 -21.71
N PHE A 125 -12.59 -0.46 -21.30
CA PHE A 125 -11.45 -0.67 -22.19
C PHE A 125 -11.25 -2.18 -22.35
N LYS A 126 -11.79 -2.73 -23.44
CA LYS A 126 -11.67 -4.15 -23.82
C LYS A 126 -10.50 -4.37 -24.76
#